data_AF-A0A962FZS9-F1
#
_entry.id   AF-A0A962FZS9-F1
#
_cell.length_a   1.000
_cell.length_b   1.000
_cell.length_c   1.000
_cell.angle_alpha   90.00
_cell.angle_beta   90.00
_cell.angle_gamma   90.00
#
_symmetry.space_group_name_H-M   'P 1'
#
loop_
_entity.id
_entity.type
_entity.pdbx_description
1 polymer ?
#
loop_
_entity_poly.entity_id
_entity_poly.type
_entity_poly.pdbx_seq_one_letter_code
_entity_poly.pdbx_strand_id
1 'polypeptide(L)'
;MTQGQHSADRHHATPERAGTPLSPQRRPLPARVGQRASAAIKQIPSWQREHWLLFGCILAAIMLVIAIVPGFAVAMRGELPQVRESIPLELPPLDVEGLDTGSLATDLYVGSSRERWVTAEVQPGQTLGELFESQGLSSRDLYRLLQNESTRDSLVKIHPGDQFAFLTPEPGKLKSLQFDVDAATRVVLTLDGDKVKERRIQRELERRVKVANGVIDSSLFESANAAGMSNAMTLELAKVFGYDIDFAQDLRVGDRFYVVYDEVYRDGERVSSGDILAAAFVNQGREFSAFRYRFADG
;
A
#
# COMPACT_ATOMS: atom_id res chain seq x y z
N MET A 1 -10.09 65.80 1.17
CA MET A 1 -9.86 65.55 -0.28
C MET A 1 -10.56 64.23 -0.60
N THR A 2 -11.86 64.31 -0.90
CA THR A 2 -12.50 64.01 -2.23
C THR A 2 -12.64 62.49 -2.48
N GLN A 3 -13.79 61.83 -2.27
CA GLN A 3 -15.14 61.92 -2.91
C GLN A 3 -15.15 61.26 -4.32
N GLY A 4 -16.10 60.42 -4.77
CA GLY A 4 -17.44 60.02 -4.30
C GLY A 4 -17.78 58.56 -4.65
N GLN A 5 -18.86 57.89 -4.18
CA GLN A 5 -20.30 58.20 -4.07
C GLN A 5 -21.08 58.24 -5.41
N HIS A 6 -21.87 57.19 -5.66
CA HIS A 6 -23.26 57.34 -6.16
C HIS A 6 -24.17 56.19 -5.67
N SER A 7 -25.06 56.53 -4.73
CA SER A 7 -26.42 55.97 -4.54
C SER A 7 -27.30 56.42 -5.73
N ALA A 8 -28.55 56.00 -5.99
CA ALA A 8 -29.70 55.52 -5.22
C ALA A 8 -30.66 54.85 -6.25
N ASP A 9 -31.36 53.75 -5.98
CA ASP A 9 -32.59 53.57 -5.18
C ASP A 9 -33.92 53.89 -5.92
N ARG A 10 -34.67 52.79 -6.19
CA ARG A 10 -36.12 52.51 -6.29
C ARG A 10 -37.17 53.62 -6.55
N HIS A 11 -38.21 53.35 -7.35
CA HIS A 11 -39.48 52.66 -6.99
C HIS A 11 -40.59 52.76 -8.08
N HIS A 12 -41.67 51.97 -7.88
CA HIS A 12 -42.98 51.84 -8.58
C HIS A 12 -43.03 50.89 -9.82
N ALA A 13 -43.65 49.70 -9.84
CA ALA A 13 -45.03 49.24 -9.50
C ALA A 13 -46.10 49.93 -10.36
N THR A 14 -47.02 49.30 -11.12
CA THR A 14 -47.78 48.01 -11.06
C THR A 14 -48.57 47.88 -12.42
N PRO A 15 -49.68 47.10 -12.61
CA PRO A 15 -49.95 45.64 -12.62
C PRO A 15 -50.62 45.16 -13.95
N GLU A 16 -51.30 43.99 -13.91
CA GLU A 16 -52.40 43.49 -14.79
C GLU A 16 -52.00 42.74 -16.10
N ARG A 17 -52.64 41.64 -16.55
CA ARG A 17 -53.87 40.91 -16.16
C ARG A 17 -53.89 39.52 -16.83
N ALA A 18 -54.65 38.60 -16.23
CA ALA A 18 -55.01 37.27 -16.71
C ALA A 18 -55.81 37.25 -18.04
N GLY A 19 -55.82 36.10 -18.73
CA GLY A 19 -56.72 35.88 -19.86
C GLY A 19 -56.52 34.57 -20.61
N THR A 20 -56.97 33.45 -20.05
CA THR A 20 -57.61 32.39 -20.85
C THR A 20 -59.02 32.88 -21.17
N PRO A 21 -59.48 32.80 -22.43
CA PRO A 21 -60.87 32.34 -22.59
C PRO A 21 -61.11 31.47 -23.84
N LEU A 22 -61.79 30.35 -23.55
CA LEU A 22 -63.06 29.92 -24.15
C LEU A 22 -63.13 29.63 -25.66
N SER A 23 -63.34 28.35 -25.94
CA SER A 23 -64.14 27.85 -27.06
C SER A 23 -65.49 28.58 -27.15
N PRO A 24 -66.04 28.79 -28.37
CA PRO A 24 -67.22 27.99 -28.73
C PRO A 24 -67.43 27.68 -30.23
N GLN A 25 -67.85 26.44 -30.50
CA GLN A 25 -68.83 25.95 -31.49
C GLN A 25 -69.31 26.84 -32.67
N ARG A 26 -69.09 26.39 -33.93
CA ARG A 26 -70.06 25.72 -34.88
C ARG A 26 -69.89 26.09 -36.38
N ARG A 27 -69.67 25.03 -37.21
CA ARG A 27 -70.14 24.74 -38.61
C ARG A 27 -69.82 25.73 -39.78
N PRO A 28 -69.93 25.35 -41.09
CA PRO A 28 -69.91 24.05 -41.79
C PRO A 28 -68.95 23.98 -43.03
N LEU A 29 -68.88 22.78 -43.65
CA LEU A 29 -68.28 22.28 -44.93
C LEU A 29 -68.26 23.24 -46.17
N PRO A 30 -67.36 23.09 -47.19
CA PRO A 30 -67.41 21.93 -48.10
C PRO A 30 -66.14 21.48 -48.88
N ALA A 31 -66.33 20.33 -49.55
CA ALA A 31 -65.81 19.93 -50.87
C ALA A 31 -64.43 19.25 -51.01
N ARG A 32 -64.53 17.91 -51.13
CA ARG A 32 -63.95 17.04 -52.17
C ARG A 32 -62.50 17.32 -52.64
N VAL A 33 -61.61 16.39 -52.29
CA VAL A 33 -60.79 15.64 -53.26
C VAL A 33 -60.67 14.22 -52.70
N GLY A 34 -61.39 13.25 -53.27
CA GLY A 34 -60.73 12.24 -54.08
C GLY A 34 -60.90 10.90 -53.36
N GLN A 35 -61.95 10.16 -53.68
CA GLN A 35 -61.92 9.11 -54.70
C GLN A 35 -61.86 7.73 -54.03
N ARG A 36 -62.83 6.91 -54.46
CA ARG A 36 -62.84 5.44 -54.50
C ARG A 36 -63.25 4.79 -53.17
N ALA A 37 -64.54 4.41 -53.11
CA ALA A 37 -65.04 3.09 -53.54
C ALA A 37 -64.98 2.16 -52.31
N SER A 38 -66.09 1.99 -51.59
CA SER A 38 -67.15 1.05 -51.96
C SER A 38 -66.63 -0.29 -52.45
N ALA A 39 -67.13 -1.31 -51.75
CA ALA A 39 -67.42 -2.64 -52.22
C ALA A 39 -66.46 -3.74 -51.78
N ALA A 40 -67.14 -4.78 -51.29
CA ALA A 40 -66.76 -6.18 -51.39
C ALA A 40 -65.80 -6.68 -50.31
N ILE A 41 -66.39 -7.05 -49.18
CA ILE A 41 -66.06 -8.32 -48.53
C ILE A 41 -66.23 -9.40 -49.61
N LYS A 42 -65.13 -9.71 -50.31
CA LYS A 42 -65.03 -10.83 -51.23
C LYS A 42 -63.71 -11.53 -50.94
N GLN A 43 -63.88 -12.84 -50.73
CA GLN A 43 -62.88 -13.89 -50.91
C GLN A 43 -61.85 -14.03 -49.78
N ILE A 44 -62.16 -14.95 -48.86
CA ILE A 44 -61.13 -15.72 -48.15
C ILE A 44 -60.28 -16.38 -49.26
N PRO A 45 -58.96 -16.14 -49.33
CA PRO A 45 -58.14 -16.76 -50.35
C PRO A 45 -58.20 -18.27 -50.17
N SER A 46 -58.54 -19.02 -51.23
CA SER A 46 -58.48 -20.47 -51.20
C SER A 46 -57.02 -20.87 -50.97
N TRP A 47 -56.72 -21.36 -49.77
CA TRP A 47 -55.37 -21.78 -49.41
C TRP A 47 -54.90 -22.83 -50.41
N GLN A 48 -53.99 -22.43 -51.31
CA GLN A 48 -53.29 -23.37 -52.18
C GLN A 48 -52.35 -24.23 -51.32
N ARG A 49 -52.05 -25.46 -51.77
CA ARG A 49 -51.27 -26.47 -51.02
C ARG A 49 -49.93 -25.94 -50.50
N GLU A 50 -49.38 -24.92 -51.16
CA GLU A 50 -48.14 -24.24 -50.78
C GLU A 50 -48.24 -23.48 -49.45
N HIS A 51 -49.38 -22.88 -49.11
CA HIS A 51 -49.57 -22.18 -47.83
C HIS A 51 -49.68 -23.15 -46.64
N TRP A 52 -50.23 -24.35 -46.87
CA TRP A 52 -50.25 -25.42 -45.88
C TRP A 52 -48.84 -25.96 -45.58
N LEU A 53 -47.98 -26.04 -46.61
CA LEU A 53 -46.57 -26.41 -46.44
C LEU A 53 -45.80 -25.35 -45.65
N LEU A 54 -45.98 -24.07 -45.97
CA LEU A 54 -45.34 -22.97 -45.24
C LEU A 54 -45.79 -22.90 -43.77
N PHE A 55 -47.09 -23.07 -43.51
CA PHE A 55 -47.61 -23.08 -42.14
C PHE A 55 -47.10 -24.29 -41.36
N GLY A 56 -47.00 -25.46 -42.00
CA GLY A 56 -46.38 -26.65 -41.42
C GLY A 56 -44.90 -26.43 -41.05
N CYS A 57 -44.13 -25.81 -41.95
CA CYS A 57 -42.73 -25.48 -41.68
C CYS A 57 -42.57 -24.48 -40.53
N ILE A 58 -43.42 -23.44 -40.47
CA ILE A 58 -43.39 -22.45 -39.37
C ILE A 58 -43.76 -23.13 -38.04
N LEU A 59 -44.78 -23.98 -38.03
CA LEU A 59 -45.19 -24.72 -36.84
C LEU A 59 -44.07 -25.65 -36.35
N ALA A 60 -43.41 -26.36 -37.27
CA ALA A 60 -42.28 -27.23 -36.95
C ALA A 60 -41.09 -26.45 -36.39
N ALA A 61 -40.78 -25.28 -36.94
CA ALA A 61 -39.72 -24.40 -36.43
C ALA A 61 -40.03 -23.90 -35.01
N ILE A 62 -41.28 -23.51 -34.74
CA ILE A 62 -41.72 -23.08 -33.40
C ILE A 62 -41.60 -24.25 -32.40
N MET A 63 -42.01 -25.46 -32.80
CA MET A 63 -41.95 -26.65 -31.96
C MET A 63 -40.49 -27.04 -31.64
N LEU A 64 -39.58 -26.90 -32.60
CA LEU A 64 -38.14 -27.11 -32.41
C LEU A 64 -37.57 -26.11 -31.38
N VAL A 65 -37.94 -24.83 -31.47
CA VAL A 65 -37.50 -23.81 -30.51
C VAL A 65 -38.04 -24.12 -29.10
N ILE A 66 -39.31 -24.50 -28.98
CA ILE A 66 -39.91 -24.88 -27.69
C ILE A 66 -39.25 -26.13 -27.10
N ALA A 67 -38.77 -27.07 -27.91
CA ALA A 67 -38.06 -28.26 -27.42
C ALA A 67 -36.63 -27.94 -26.94
N ILE A 68 -35.95 -26.96 -27.53
CA ILE A 68 -34.56 -26.60 -27.20
C ILE A 68 -34.47 -25.65 -26.00
N VAL A 69 -35.42 -24.73 -25.85
CA VAL A 69 -35.38 -23.67 -24.82
C VAL A 69 -35.38 -24.19 -23.37
N PRO A 70 -36.11 -25.26 -22.98
CA PRO A 70 -36.07 -25.79 -21.63
C PRO A 70 -34.67 -26.28 -21.22
N GLY A 71 -33.88 -26.78 -22.16
CA GLY A 71 -32.49 -27.20 -21.91
C GLY A 71 -31.54 -26.03 -21.63
N PHE A 72 -31.72 -24.89 -22.31
CA PHE A 72 -30.94 -23.68 -22.07
C PHE A 72 -31.39 -22.90 -20.82
N ALA A 73 -32.67 -22.98 -20.45
CA ALA A 73 -33.20 -22.32 -19.25
C ALA A 73 -32.73 -22.98 -17.94
N VAL A 74 -32.37 -24.27 -17.97
CA VAL A 74 -31.78 -24.98 -16.83
C VAL A 74 -30.26 -24.73 -16.72
N ALA A 75 -29.57 -24.48 -17.84
CA ALA A 75 -28.13 -24.19 -17.85
C ALA A 75 -27.76 -22.77 -17.34
N MET A 76 -28.70 -21.82 -17.34
CA MET A 76 -28.48 -20.42 -16.95
C MET A 76 -29.03 -20.08 -15.55
N ARG A 77 -29.59 -21.05 -14.83
CA ARG A 77 -30.14 -20.83 -13.48
C ARG A 77 -29.05 -21.09 -12.44
N GLY A 78 -28.31 -20.03 -12.13
CA GLY A 78 -27.71 -19.73 -10.82
C GLY A 78 -26.78 -20.79 -10.23
N GLU A 79 -25.50 -20.44 -10.18
CA GLU A 79 -24.53 -20.82 -9.15
C GLU A 79 -24.91 -22.06 -8.32
N LEU A 80 -24.33 -23.21 -8.66
CA LEU A 80 -24.21 -24.32 -7.72
C LEU A 80 -23.72 -23.72 -6.40
N PRO A 81 -24.38 -23.98 -5.24
CA PRO A 81 -23.82 -23.59 -3.97
C PRO A 81 -22.47 -24.30 -3.88
N GLN A 82 -21.40 -23.53 -4.08
CA GLN A 82 -20.06 -23.93 -3.70
C GLN A 82 -20.18 -24.14 -2.20
N VAL A 83 -20.36 -25.39 -1.79
CA VAL A 83 -20.19 -25.81 -0.41
C VAL A 83 -18.73 -25.49 -0.13
N ARG A 84 -18.48 -24.27 0.35
CA ARG A 84 -17.22 -23.90 0.95
C ARG A 84 -17.20 -24.69 2.24
N GLU A 85 -16.60 -25.87 2.18
CA GLU A 85 -16.20 -26.56 3.39
C GLU A 85 -15.15 -25.68 4.05
N SER A 86 -15.60 -24.81 4.96
CA SER A 86 -14.71 -24.11 5.85
C SER A 86 -14.31 -25.12 6.91
N ILE A 87 -13.10 -25.66 6.81
CA ILE A 87 -12.49 -26.39 7.92
C ILE A 87 -12.15 -25.31 8.97
N PRO A 88 -12.80 -25.29 10.14
CA PRO A 88 -12.34 -24.43 11.21
C PRO A 88 -10.96 -24.95 11.62
N LEU A 89 -9.90 -24.16 11.38
CA LEU A 89 -8.64 -24.40 12.08
C LEU A 89 -8.90 -24.04 13.54
N GLU A 90 -9.09 -25.06 14.38
CA GLU A 90 -8.93 -24.87 15.81
C GLU A 90 -7.49 -24.42 16.04
N LEU A 91 -7.34 -23.19 16.50
CA LEU A 91 -6.05 -22.69 16.95
C LEU A 91 -5.57 -23.65 18.03
N PRO A 92 -4.34 -24.19 17.94
CA PRO A 92 -3.78 -24.95 19.04
C PRO A 92 -3.91 -24.10 20.31
N PRO A 93 -4.25 -24.71 21.46
CA PRO A 93 -4.31 -23.97 22.71
C PRO A 93 -2.99 -23.22 22.86
N LEU A 94 -3.09 -21.91 23.06
CA LEU A 94 -1.93 -21.08 23.33
C LEU A 94 -1.24 -21.67 24.56
N ASP A 95 -0.14 -22.35 24.33
CA ASP A 95 0.71 -22.89 25.39
C ASP A 95 1.45 -21.71 26.02
N VAL A 96 0.73 -21.06 26.94
CA VAL A 96 1.22 -19.94 27.74
C VAL A 96 2.24 -20.39 28.79
N GLU A 97 2.46 -21.70 28.97
CA GLU A 97 3.51 -22.21 29.86
C GLU A 97 4.89 -22.18 29.19
N GLY A 98 4.95 -22.22 27.85
CA GLY A 98 6.17 -22.08 27.07
C GLY A 98 6.49 -20.65 26.58
N LEU A 99 5.56 -19.71 26.77
CA LEU A 99 5.83 -18.31 26.48
C LEU A 99 6.81 -17.77 27.51
N ASP A 100 8.08 -17.69 27.12
CA ASP A 100 9.09 -16.93 27.85
C ASP A 100 8.70 -15.44 27.81
N THR A 101 7.83 -15.07 28.73
CA THR A 101 7.39 -13.69 28.97
C THR A 101 8.58 -12.78 29.31
N GLY A 102 9.75 -13.34 29.63
CA GLY A 102 11.02 -12.62 29.71
C GLY A 102 11.55 -12.14 28.35
N SER A 103 11.36 -12.91 27.28
CA SER A 103 11.72 -12.53 25.92
C SER A 103 10.77 -11.46 25.36
N LEU A 104 9.46 -11.62 25.53
CA LEU A 104 8.48 -10.59 25.13
C LEU A 104 8.63 -9.27 25.92
N ALA A 105 9.06 -9.33 27.18
CA ALA A 105 9.40 -8.14 27.98
C ALA A 105 10.74 -7.50 27.57
N THR A 106 11.57 -8.19 26.79
CA THR A 106 12.82 -7.67 26.26
C THR A 106 12.59 -6.86 24.98
N ASP A 107 11.59 -7.24 24.18
CA ASP A 107 11.27 -6.57 22.91
C ASP A 107 10.31 -5.38 23.04
N LEU A 108 9.41 -5.41 24.03
CA LEU A 108 8.65 -4.22 24.40
C LEU A 108 9.40 -3.39 25.44
N TYR A 109 9.28 -2.06 25.35
CA TYR A 109 9.72 -1.06 26.35
C TYR A 109 8.99 -1.20 27.70
N VAL A 110 8.75 -2.41 28.19
CA VAL A 110 7.97 -2.71 29.40
C VAL A 110 8.91 -3.31 30.43
N GLY A 111 9.71 -2.43 31.05
CA GLY A 111 10.29 -2.72 32.35
C GLY A 111 9.16 -2.97 33.36
N SER A 112 9.23 -4.12 34.04
CA SER A 112 8.55 -4.46 35.30
C SER A 112 7.60 -3.39 35.88
N SER A 113 6.32 -3.40 35.47
CA SER A 113 5.08 -2.83 36.05
C SER A 113 5.05 -1.51 36.89
N ARG A 114 6.14 -0.77 37.11
CA ARG A 114 6.17 0.50 37.89
C ARG A 114 7.02 1.59 37.28
N GLU A 115 7.87 1.26 36.32
CA GLU A 115 8.79 2.20 35.68
C GLU A 115 8.23 2.56 34.31
N ARG A 116 7.54 3.71 34.23
CA ARG A 116 6.96 4.20 32.98
C ARG A 116 8.06 4.80 32.12
N TRP A 117 8.43 4.06 31.07
CA TRP A 117 9.24 4.57 29.98
C TRP A 117 8.40 5.46 29.08
N VAL A 118 8.99 6.56 28.63
CA VAL A 118 8.41 7.44 27.61
C VAL A 118 9.34 7.41 26.41
N THR A 119 8.84 6.95 25.27
CA THR A 119 9.60 6.90 24.01
C THR A 119 9.37 8.18 23.22
N ALA A 120 10.44 8.77 22.71
CA ALA A 120 10.40 9.90 21.79
C ALA A 120 11.23 9.58 20.53
N GLU A 121 10.72 10.03 19.39
CA GLU A 121 11.33 9.84 18.08
C GLU A 121 11.96 11.14 17.59
N VAL A 122 13.20 11.06 17.11
CA VAL A 122 13.96 12.19 16.58
C VAL A 122 13.30 12.72 15.31
N GLN A 123 12.99 14.02 15.31
CA GLN A 123 12.42 14.72 14.15
C GLN A 123 13.51 15.23 13.19
N PRO A 124 13.18 15.51 11.92
CA PRO A 124 14.11 16.12 10.97
C PRO A 124 14.75 17.40 11.50
N GLY A 125 16.09 17.41 11.59
CA GLY A 125 16.87 18.55 12.08
C GLY A 125 16.94 18.70 13.60
N GLN A 126 16.29 17.83 14.37
CA GLN A 126 16.31 17.87 15.82
C GLN A 126 17.61 17.31 16.40
N THR A 127 18.13 17.94 17.45
CA THR A 127 19.29 17.45 18.20
C THR A 127 18.89 16.66 19.44
N LEU A 128 19.79 15.83 19.99
CA LEU A 128 19.52 15.09 21.24
C LEU A 128 19.30 16.06 22.42
N GLY A 129 19.94 17.23 22.40
CA GLY A 129 19.73 18.28 23.39
C GLY A 129 18.30 18.82 23.36
N GLU A 130 17.78 19.13 22.17
CA GLU A 130 16.40 19.57 21.98
C GLU A 130 15.39 18.47 22.33
N LEU A 131 15.73 17.21 22.05
CA LEU A 131 14.91 16.07 22.47
C LEU A 131 14.82 15.99 24.00
N PHE A 132 15.95 16.10 24.71
CA PHE A 132 15.99 16.15 26.17
C PHE A 132 15.19 17.33 26.73
N GLU A 133 15.35 18.52 26.15
CA GLU A 133 14.61 19.72 26.55
C GLU A 133 13.10 19.55 26.36
N SER A 134 12.67 18.93 25.25
CA SER A 134 11.25 18.62 25.00
C SER A 134 10.65 17.65 26.04
N GLN A 135 11.48 16.81 26.66
CA GLN A 135 11.10 15.90 27.75
C GLN A 135 11.25 16.56 29.14
N GLY A 136 11.62 17.84 29.21
CA GLY A 136 11.86 18.58 30.45
C GLY A 136 13.11 18.13 31.20
N LEU A 137 14.06 17.48 30.52
CA LEU A 137 15.28 16.92 31.11
C LEU A 137 16.46 17.91 31.07
N SER A 138 17.38 17.77 32.01
CA SER A 138 18.51 18.69 32.14
C SER A 138 19.63 18.40 31.13
N SER A 139 20.25 19.45 30.57
CA SER A 139 21.45 19.30 29.72
C SER A 139 22.64 18.71 30.47
N ARG A 140 22.65 18.81 31.81
CA ARG A 140 23.68 18.21 32.67
C ARG A 140 23.64 16.68 32.60
N ASP A 141 22.45 16.10 32.60
CA ASP A 141 22.28 14.65 32.51
C ASP A 141 22.68 14.14 31.12
N LEU A 142 22.34 14.87 30.06
CA LEU A 142 22.85 14.58 28.72
C LEU A 142 24.39 14.61 28.68
N TYR A 143 25.02 15.63 29.26
CA TYR A 143 26.48 15.73 29.30
C TYR A 143 27.12 14.52 30.02
N ARG A 144 26.51 14.05 31.12
CA ARG A 144 26.98 12.84 31.82
C ARG A 144 26.88 11.60 30.94
N LEU A 145 25.79 11.44 30.21
CA LEU A 145 25.61 10.31 29.28
C LEU A 145 26.63 10.34 28.14
N LEU A 146 26.97 11.54 27.63
CA LEU A 146 28.00 11.73 26.59
C LEU A 146 29.44 11.45 27.06
N GLN A 147 29.67 11.27 28.35
CA GLN A 147 30.98 10.82 28.87
C GLN A 147 31.18 9.30 28.72
N ASN A 148 30.13 8.54 28.40
CA ASN A 148 30.30 7.15 28.05
C ASN A 148 30.78 7.03 26.59
N GLU A 149 32.09 6.84 26.43
CA GLU A 149 32.77 6.71 25.14
C GLU A 149 32.18 5.61 24.24
N SER A 150 31.70 4.50 24.82
CA SER A 150 31.21 3.35 24.05
C SER A 150 29.93 3.67 23.27
N THR A 151 29.17 4.66 23.74
CA THR A 151 27.86 5.07 23.21
C THR A 151 27.84 6.50 22.67
N ARG A 152 28.95 7.24 22.86
CA ARG A 152 29.06 8.66 22.54
C ARG A 152 28.70 8.95 21.09
N ASP A 153 29.22 8.13 20.18
CA ASP A 153 28.98 8.29 18.74
C ASP A 153 27.50 8.16 18.39
N SER A 154 26.79 7.18 18.94
CA SER A 154 25.35 6.98 18.72
C SER A 154 24.50 8.11 19.33
N LEU A 155 24.96 8.74 20.41
CA LEU A 155 24.27 9.87 21.05
C LEU A 155 24.50 11.21 20.32
N VAL A 156 25.61 11.33 19.58
CA VAL A 156 25.94 12.55 18.81
C VAL A 156 25.45 12.46 17.36
N LYS A 157 25.50 11.28 16.75
CA LYS A 157 25.14 11.03 15.35
C LYS A 157 23.72 10.46 15.25
N ILE A 158 22.75 11.21 15.77
CA ILE A 158 21.34 10.83 15.69
C ILE A 158 20.78 11.16 14.30
N HIS A 159 19.83 10.36 13.84
CA HIS A 159 19.12 10.52 12.58
C HIS A 159 17.61 10.64 12.82
N PRO A 160 16.86 11.28 11.91
CA PRO A 160 15.41 11.27 11.98
C PRO A 160 14.86 9.85 11.98
N GLY A 161 13.91 9.57 12.88
CA GLY A 161 13.36 8.23 13.09
C GLY A 161 14.04 7.43 14.22
N ASP A 162 15.21 7.87 14.71
CA ASP A 162 15.83 7.24 15.87
C ASP A 162 14.93 7.38 17.10
N GLN A 163 14.81 6.29 17.89
CA GLN A 163 13.98 6.26 19.08
C GLN A 163 14.81 6.25 20.36
N PHE A 164 14.45 7.12 21.28
CA PHE A 164 15.01 7.19 22.63
C PHE A 164 13.90 7.01 23.65
N ALA A 165 14.07 6.07 24.57
CA ALA A 165 13.18 5.90 25.71
C ALA A 165 13.80 6.42 26.99
N PHE A 166 13.00 7.20 27.70
CA PHE A 166 13.38 7.89 28.93
C PHE A 166 12.64 7.28 30.10
N LEU A 167 13.40 6.84 31.10
CA LEU A 167 12.85 6.49 32.40
C LEU A 167 13.02 7.68 33.34
N THR A 168 11.89 8.28 33.71
CA THR A 168 11.84 9.52 34.51
C THR A 168 10.91 9.30 35.70
N PRO A 169 11.44 8.84 36.86
CA PRO A 169 10.62 8.54 38.04
C PRO A 169 9.93 9.79 38.63
N GLU A 170 10.58 10.95 38.49
CA GLU A 170 10.06 12.26 38.89
C GLU A 170 10.25 13.23 37.73
N PRO A 171 9.32 14.17 37.49
CA PRO A 171 9.44 15.15 36.41
C PRO A 171 10.82 15.84 36.39
N GLY A 172 11.47 15.83 35.23
CA GLY A 172 12.78 16.44 35.02
C GLY A 172 13.98 15.66 35.58
N LYS A 173 13.78 14.51 36.23
CA LYS A 173 14.88 13.64 36.71
C LYS A 173 15.01 12.39 35.87
N LEU A 174 16.00 12.37 34.99
CA LEU A 174 16.33 11.18 34.23
C LEU A 174 16.97 10.12 35.14
N LYS A 175 16.44 8.90 35.14
CA LYS A 175 17.06 7.73 35.77
C LYS A 175 17.81 6.89 34.74
N SER A 176 17.17 6.60 33.61
CA SER A 176 17.77 5.80 32.55
C SER A 176 17.37 6.28 31.16
N LEU A 177 18.31 6.17 30.21
CA LEU A 177 18.09 6.35 28.78
C LEU A 177 18.27 4.99 28.08
N GLN A 178 17.35 4.64 27.21
CA GLN A 178 17.41 3.43 26.40
C GLN A 178 17.30 3.78 24.92
N PHE A 179 18.15 3.19 24.09
CA PHE A 179 18.21 3.41 22.63
C PHE A 179 18.95 2.28 21.94
N ASP A 180 18.78 2.18 20.63
CA ASP A 180 19.49 1.22 19.79
C ASP A 180 20.81 1.84 19.30
N VAL A 181 21.95 1.18 19.55
CA VAL A 181 23.24 1.62 19.00
C VAL A 181 23.46 1.08 17.59
N ASP A 182 22.85 -0.07 17.29
CA ASP A 182 22.79 -0.71 15.98
C ASP A 182 21.53 -1.60 15.92
N ALA A 183 21.33 -2.30 14.80
CA ALA A 183 20.17 -3.16 14.62
C ALA A 183 20.06 -4.29 15.67
N ALA A 184 21.18 -4.87 16.09
CA ALA A 184 21.25 -6.00 16.99
C ALA A 184 21.40 -5.60 18.47
N THR A 185 21.86 -4.38 18.77
CA THR A 185 22.26 -4.00 20.12
C THR A 185 21.45 -2.82 20.62
N ARG A 186 20.71 -3.05 21.70
CA ARG A 186 20.07 -2.01 22.50
C ARG A 186 20.91 -1.72 23.74
N VAL A 187 21.03 -0.45 24.08
CA VAL A 187 21.75 0.01 25.27
C VAL A 187 20.79 0.65 26.25
N VAL A 188 21.00 0.38 27.54
CA VAL A 188 20.40 1.11 28.66
C VAL A 188 21.51 1.78 29.45
N LEU A 189 21.52 3.10 29.46
CA LEU A 189 22.38 3.93 30.30
C LEU A 189 21.61 4.34 31.55
N THR A 190 22.14 4.03 32.73
CA THR A 190 21.52 4.39 34.01
C THR A 190 22.41 5.36 34.76
N LEU A 191 21.83 6.46 35.22
CA LEU A 191 22.51 7.44 36.07
C LEU A 191 22.49 6.94 37.51
N ASP A 192 23.67 6.73 38.09
CA ASP A 192 23.87 6.30 39.48
C ASP A 192 24.82 7.30 40.16
N GLY A 193 24.24 8.37 40.73
CA GLY A 193 24.98 9.52 41.22
C GLY A 193 25.68 10.25 40.07
N ASP A 194 27.02 10.31 40.11
CA ASP A 194 27.85 10.90 39.05
C ASP A 194 28.40 9.87 38.06
N LYS A 195 28.06 8.59 38.21
CA LYS A 195 28.49 7.52 37.31
C LYS A 195 27.36 7.12 36.36
N VAL A 196 27.74 6.70 35.16
CA VAL A 196 26.84 6.08 34.19
C VAL A 196 27.11 4.59 34.16
N LYS A 197 26.07 3.78 34.41
CA LYS A 197 26.11 2.33 34.23
C LYS A 197 25.52 1.98 32.88
N GLU A 198 26.26 1.20 32.09
CA GLU A 198 25.81 0.71 30.79
C GLU A 198 25.38 -0.75 30.89
N ARG A 199 24.25 -1.08 30.26
CA ARG A 199 23.82 -2.45 30.03
C ARG A 199 23.47 -2.62 28.56
N ARG A 200 24.08 -3.61 27.92
CA ARG A 200 23.78 -4.01 26.53
C ARG A 200 22.77 -5.15 26.53
N ILE A 201 21.80 -5.05 25.63
CA ILE A 201 20.75 -6.03 25.39
C ILE A 201 20.90 -6.44 23.93
N GLN A 202 21.24 -7.70 23.71
CA GLN A 202 21.27 -8.27 22.36
C GLN A 202 19.84 -8.55 21.92
N ARG A 203 19.53 -8.14 20.70
CA ARG A 203 18.25 -8.33 20.03
C ARG A 203 18.44 -9.36 18.94
N GLU A 204 17.48 -10.27 18.84
CA GLU A 204 17.52 -11.29 17.80
C GLU A 204 17.29 -10.65 16.43
N LEU A 205 18.17 -11.00 15.49
CA LEU A 205 18.05 -10.60 14.10
C LEU A 205 17.74 -11.82 13.25
N GLU A 206 16.66 -11.75 12.51
CA GLU A 206 16.30 -12.77 11.53
C GLU A 206 16.88 -12.38 10.16
N ARG A 207 17.55 -13.33 9.50
CA ARG A 207 17.95 -13.17 8.09
C ARG A 207 16.98 -13.94 7.21
N ARG A 208 16.41 -13.25 6.23
CA ARG A 208 15.48 -13.84 5.26
C ARG A 208 16.06 -13.68 3.86
N VAL A 209 16.18 -14.79 3.14
CA VAL A 209 16.65 -14.76 1.76
C VAL A 209 15.56 -14.20 0.87
N LYS A 210 15.91 -13.21 0.05
CA LYS A 210 15.05 -12.58 -0.93
C LYS A 210 15.67 -12.68 -2.31
N VAL A 211 14.79 -12.78 -3.31
CA VAL A 211 15.15 -12.76 -4.72
C VAL A 211 14.54 -11.51 -5.35
N ALA A 212 15.36 -10.75 -6.06
CA ALA A 212 14.92 -9.64 -6.90
C ALA A 212 15.47 -9.82 -8.32
N ASN A 213 14.70 -9.39 -9.31
CA ASN A 213 15.14 -9.36 -10.68
C ASN A 213 14.44 -8.22 -11.40
N GLY A 214 15.03 -7.77 -12.50
CA GLY A 214 14.46 -6.69 -13.28
C GLY A 214 15.08 -6.56 -14.66
N VAL A 215 14.37 -5.84 -15.51
CA VAL A 215 14.84 -5.39 -16.81
C VAL A 215 15.12 -3.89 -16.71
N ILE A 216 16.24 -3.46 -17.27
CA ILE A 216 16.61 -2.05 -17.33
C ILE A 216 15.69 -1.35 -18.32
N ASP A 217 14.99 -0.32 -17.85
CA ASP A 217 14.17 0.57 -18.66
C ASP A 217 14.78 1.98 -18.77
N SER A 218 15.27 2.51 -17.64
CA SER A 218 15.87 3.84 -17.54
C SER A 218 17.24 3.80 -16.85
N SER A 219 17.30 3.27 -15.63
CA SER A 219 18.50 3.15 -14.82
C SER A 219 18.44 1.92 -13.92
N LEU A 220 19.60 1.47 -13.45
CA LEU A 220 19.68 0.38 -12.49
C LEU A 220 18.91 0.70 -11.20
N PHE A 221 18.98 1.94 -10.70
CA PHE A 221 18.28 2.34 -9.48
C PHE A 221 16.77 2.33 -9.64
N GLU A 222 16.24 2.83 -10.75
CA GLU A 222 14.78 2.79 -10.98
C GLU A 222 14.27 1.37 -11.13
N SER A 223 14.93 0.53 -11.95
CA SER A 223 14.52 -0.86 -12.13
C SER A 223 14.70 -1.70 -10.86
N ALA A 224 15.76 -1.49 -10.07
CA ALA A 224 15.96 -2.18 -8.80
C ALA A 224 14.95 -1.76 -7.73
N ASN A 225 14.59 -0.47 -7.65
CA ASN A 225 13.54 0.01 -6.76
C ASN A 225 12.17 -0.55 -7.16
N ALA A 226 11.86 -0.64 -8.46
CA ALA A 226 10.66 -1.30 -8.96
C ALA A 226 10.62 -2.80 -8.61
N ALA A 227 11.79 -3.45 -8.53
CA ALA A 227 11.94 -4.83 -8.05
C ALA A 227 11.94 -4.96 -6.51
N GLY A 228 11.71 -3.87 -5.77
CA GLY A 228 11.61 -3.87 -4.31
C GLY A 228 12.95 -3.98 -3.57
N MET A 229 14.07 -3.68 -4.24
CA MET A 229 15.39 -3.52 -3.62
C MET A 229 15.52 -2.12 -2.99
N SER A 230 16.36 -2.01 -1.97
CA SER A 230 16.74 -0.72 -1.40
C SER A 230 17.85 -0.07 -2.24
N ASN A 231 17.95 1.27 -2.23
CA ASN A 231 19.07 1.98 -2.87
C ASN A 231 20.45 1.47 -2.39
N ALA A 232 20.57 1.11 -1.11
CA ALA A 232 21.81 0.56 -0.56
C ALA A 232 22.15 -0.80 -1.20
N MET A 233 21.17 -1.69 -1.32
CA MET A 233 21.35 -2.99 -1.98
C MET A 233 21.64 -2.83 -3.48
N THR A 234 21.02 -1.86 -4.15
CA THR A 234 21.34 -1.53 -5.54
C THR A 234 22.79 -1.05 -5.69
N LEU A 235 23.28 -0.23 -4.77
CA LEU A 235 24.67 0.21 -4.77
C LEU A 235 25.64 -0.96 -4.54
N GLU A 236 25.31 -1.88 -3.63
CA GLU A 236 26.10 -3.11 -3.43
C GLU A 236 26.13 -3.97 -4.70
N LEU A 237 25.00 -4.13 -5.40
CA LEU A 237 24.95 -4.82 -6.69
C LEU A 237 25.86 -4.14 -7.73
N ALA A 238 25.81 -2.81 -7.80
CA ALA A 238 26.65 -2.04 -8.71
C ALA A 238 28.14 -2.20 -8.37
N LYS A 239 28.51 -2.29 -7.08
CA LYS A 239 29.89 -2.56 -6.67
C LYS A 239 30.36 -3.96 -7.08
N VAL A 240 29.49 -4.98 -6.99
CA VAL A 240 29.81 -6.36 -7.38
C VAL A 240 30.25 -6.45 -8.84
N PHE A 241 29.57 -5.73 -9.74
CA PHE A 241 29.86 -5.76 -11.18
C PHE A 241 30.63 -4.55 -11.71
N GLY A 242 30.97 -3.59 -10.86
CA GLY A 242 31.57 -2.31 -11.27
C GLY A 242 32.97 -2.42 -11.88
N TYR A 243 33.65 -3.58 -11.72
CA TYR A 243 34.90 -3.87 -12.43
C TYR A 243 34.69 -4.38 -13.86
N ASP A 244 33.52 -4.98 -14.13
CA ASP A 244 33.19 -5.62 -15.41
C ASP A 244 32.26 -4.76 -16.29
N ILE A 245 31.45 -3.89 -15.68
CA ILE A 245 30.42 -3.09 -16.35
C ILE A 245 30.52 -1.63 -15.88
N ASP A 246 30.70 -0.69 -16.81
CA ASP A 246 30.53 0.73 -16.52
C ASP A 246 29.04 1.08 -16.61
N PHE A 247 28.34 1.11 -15.47
CA PHE A 247 26.91 1.41 -15.41
C PHE A 247 26.52 2.80 -15.95
N ALA A 248 27.47 3.74 -16.12
CA ALA A 248 27.19 5.03 -16.72
C ALA A 248 27.25 4.99 -18.26
N GLN A 249 28.08 4.10 -18.84
CA GLN A 249 28.33 4.07 -20.28
C GLN A 249 27.71 2.85 -20.98
N ASP A 250 27.76 1.70 -20.33
CA ASP A 250 27.44 0.39 -20.91
C ASP A 250 26.00 -0.05 -20.67
N LEU A 251 25.30 0.58 -19.74
CA LEU A 251 23.92 0.23 -19.41
C LEU A 251 22.98 0.56 -20.58
N ARG A 252 22.13 -0.40 -20.95
CA ARG A 252 21.14 -0.26 -22.04
C ARG A 252 19.77 -0.76 -21.63
N VAL A 253 18.74 -0.20 -22.26
CA VAL A 253 17.37 -0.70 -22.15
C VAL A 253 17.32 -2.16 -22.61
N GLY A 254 16.70 -3.02 -21.81
CA GLY A 254 16.60 -4.46 -22.06
C GLY A 254 17.69 -5.32 -21.39
N ASP A 255 18.73 -4.70 -20.81
CA ASP A 255 19.65 -5.38 -19.90
C ASP A 255 18.90 -5.95 -18.71
N ARG A 256 19.42 -7.01 -18.08
CA ARG A 256 18.71 -7.72 -17.00
C ARG A 256 19.61 -7.94 -15.81
N PHE A 257 19.03 -7.93 -14.62
CA PHE A 257 19.73 -8.33 -13.40
C PHE A 257 18.88 -9.32 -12.60
N TYR A 258 19.59 -10.16 -11.84
CA TYR A 258 19.04 -11.14 -10.92
C TYR A 258 19.89 -11.10 -9.66
N VAL A 259 19.26 -11.03 -8.49
CA VAL A 259 19.96 -10.94 -7.21
C VAL A 259 19.26 -11.82 -6.19
N VAL A 260 20.06 -12.61 -5.48
CA VAL A 260 19.68 -13.34 -4.28
C VAL A 260 20.45 -12.71 -3.12
N TYR A 261 19.75 -12.19 -2.12
CA TYR A 261 20.36 -11.45 -1.01
C TYR A 261 19.60 -11.66 0.31
N ASP A 262 20.28 -11.39 1.42
CA ASP A 262 19.65 -11.39 2.74
C ASP A 262 18.90 -10.05 2.99
N GLU A 263 17.71 -10.12 3.55
CA GLU A 263 17.09 -9.01 4.29
C GLU A 263 17.17 -9.31 5.79
N VAL A 264 17.50 -8.29 6.58
CA VAL A 264 17.61 -8.39 8.03
C VAL A 264 16.35 -7.83 8.67
N TYR A 265 15.76 -8.64 9.54
CA TYR A 265 14.53 -8.35 10.26
C TYR A 265 14.77 -8.36 11.76
N ARG A 266 14.01 -7.53 12.46
CA ARG A 266 13.94 -7.46 13.92
C ARG A 266 12.49 -7.24 14.31
N ASP A 267 11.95 -8.08 15.18
CA ASP A 267 10.53 -8.03 15.59
C ASP A 267 9.54 -8.09 14.41
N GLY A 268 9.93 -8.76 13.32
CA GLY A 268 9.14 -8.81 12.08
C GLY A 268 9.24 -7.58 11.18
N GLU A 269 9.94 -6.52 11.58
CA GLU A 269 10.20 -5.33 10.77
C GLU A 269 11.56 -5.41 10.07
N ARG A 270 11.62 -4.97 8.80
CA ARG A 270 12.89 -4.95 8.04
C ARG A 270 13.76 -3.79 8.52
N VAL A 271 14.91 -4.10 9.11
CA VAL A 271 15.84 -3.09 9.67
C VAL A 271 16.98 -2.77 8.72
N SER A 272 17.41 -3.70 7.88
CA SER A 272 18.45 -3.44 6.88
C SER A 272 18.45 -4.46 5.74
N SER A 273 19.15 -4.12 4.66
CA SER A 273 19.56 -5.09 3.66
C SER A 273 20.86 -5.73 4.11
N GLY A 274 20.93 -7.06 4.04
CA GLY A 274 22.11 -7.84 4.38
C GLY A 274 23.02 -8.02 3.16
N ASP A 275 23.49 -9.25 3.01
CA ASP A 275 24.54 -9.63 2.07
C ASP A 275 23.98 -10.11 0.72
N ILE A 276 24.59 -9.71 -0.40
CA ILE A 276 24.36 -10.38 -1.70
C ILE A 276 24.97 -11.79 -1.62
N LEU A 277 24.15 -12.82 -1.84
CA LEU A 277 24.55 -14.22 -1.85
C LEU A 277 24.94 -14.69 -3.25
N ALA A 278 24.16 -14.27 -4.24
CA ALA A 278 24.45 -14.49 -5.65
C ALA A 278 23.83 -13.36 -6.48
N ALA A 279 24.47 -13.01 -7.58
CA ALA A 279 23.93 -12.07 -8.54
C ALA A 279 24.32 -12.45 -9.96
N ALA A 280 23.49 -12.07 -10.92
CA ALA A 280 23.80 -12.14 -12.33
C ALA A 280 23.35 -10.85 -13.02
N PHE A 281 24.12 -10.43 -14.02
CA PHE A 281 23.81 -9.28 -14.86
C PHE A 281 24.01 -9.66 -16.33
N VAL A 282 22.98 -9.45 -17.15
CA VAL A 282 23.06 -9.60 -18.61
C VAL A 282 23.15 -8.20 -19.20
N ASN A 283 24.36 -7.80 -19.57
CA ASN A 283 24.64 -6.51 -20.20
C ASN A 283 24.98 -6.73 -21.68
N GLN A 284 24.18 -6.13 -22.57
CA GLN A 284 24.36 -6.20 -24.02
C GLN A 284 24.50 -7.65 -24.55
N GLY A 285 23.75 -8.58 -23.95
CA GLY A 285 23.73 -9.99 -24.32
C GLY A 285 24.84 -10.86 -23.72
N ARG A 286 25.80 -10.28 -22.99
CA ARG A 286 26.80 -11.03 -22.21
C ARG A 286 26.36 -11.16 -20.76
N GLU A 287 26.45 -12.37 -20.21
CA GLU A 287 26.15 -12.66 -18.81
C GLU A 287 27.41 -12.55 -17.95
N PHE A 288 27.25 -11.91 -16.80
CA PHE A 288 28.22 -11.82 -15.71
C PHE A 288 27.56 -12.37 -14.45
N SER A 289 28.24 -13.24 -13.73
CA SER A 289 27.68 -13.88 -12.53
C SER A 289 28.67 -13.77 -11.37
N ALA A 290 28.14 -13.54 -10.18
CA ALA A 290 28.89 -13.45 -8.93
C ALA A 290 28.23 -14.33 -7.86
N PHE A 291 29.04 -15.08 -7.14
CA PHE A 291 28.61 -15.91 -6.02
C PHE A 291 29.45 -15.56 -4.80
N ARG A 292 28.78 -15.28 -3.69
CA ARG A 292 29.49 -15.01 -2.44
C ARG A 292 30.08 -16.31 -1.92
N TYR A 293 31.40 -16.30 -1.76
CA TYR A 293 32.12 -17.36 -1.08
C TYR A 293 32.41 -16.93 0.36
N ARG A 294 32.10 -17.79 1.33
CA ARG A 294 32.46 -17.60 2.74
C ARG A 294 33.59 -18.57 3.06
N PHE A 295 34.73 -18.06 3.53
CA PHE A 295 35.84 -18.92 3.95
C PHE A 295 35.47 -19.65 5.26
N ALA A 296 36.15 -20.76 5.55
CA ALA A 296 35.83 -21.58 6.72
C ALA A 296 36.07 -20.87 8.06
N ASP A 297 36.87 -19.80 8.05
CA ASP A 297 37.18 -18.93 9.18
C ASP A 297 36.22 -17.73 9.35
N GLY A 298 35.25 -17.56 8.44
CA GLY A 298 34.20 -16.54 8.53
C GLY A 298 34.33 -15.45 7.49
#